data_AF-A0A5E6MD75-F1
#
_entry.id   AF-A0A5E6MD75-F1
#
_cell.length_a   1.000
_cell.length_b   1.000
_cell.length_c   1.000
_cell.angle_alpha   90.00
_cell.angle_beta   90.00
_cell.angle_gamma   90.00
#
_symmetry.space_group_name_H-M   'P 1'
#
loop_
_entity.id
_entity.type
_entity.pdbx_description
1 polymer ?
#
loop_
_entity_poly.entity_id
_entity_poly.type
_entity_poly.pdbx_seq_one_letter_code
_entity_poly.pdbx_strand_id
1 'polypeptide(L)'
;MADEDARWPAHWRSWIRGVGEGRIDGFVLRSEPADWPERWPDGTSVISFPAGGGRSLLFREGAWLAYGISSADEFRQRCQRRSIPAKTAAGILSLSVCRKTTPRSFSGYLYLPGCPEPLVLRLENQRELEAVEALAKEIDPHAVLQKGIQFVDIFRDLPSLWRALPASSRGPARLGALLAATSFLCATLGFFWTRATLLAIAAESLALFVFWRLHRRRKS
;
A
#
# COMPACT_ATOMS: atom_id res chain seq x y z
N MET A 1 27.53 5.84 -17.36
CA MET A 1 26.51 5.13 -16.56
C MET A 1 26.66 5.35 -15.06
N ALA A 2 27.84 5.17 -14.43
CA ALA A 2 27.98 5.31 -12.97
C ALA A 2 27.70 6.73 -12.39
N ASP A 3 27.79 7.77 -13.22
CA ASP A 3 27.75 9.16 -12.76
C ASP A 3 26.32 9.74 -12.61
N GLU A 4 25.34 9.15 -13.29
CA GLU A 4 23.93 9.58 -13.15
C GLU A 4 23.25 8.97 -11.93
N ASP A 5 23.52 7.70 -11.60
CA ASP A 5 23.07 7.03 -10.37
C ASP A 5 23.45 7.82 -9.09
N ALA A 6 24.62 8.45 -9.10
CA ALA A 6 25.17 9.16 -7.95
C ALA A 6 24.38 10.43 -7.60
N ARG A 7 23.72 11.05 -8.59
CA ARG A 7 22.92 12.28 -8.44
C ARG A 7 21.59 12.04 -7.73
N TRP A 8 21.12 10.79 -7.72
CA TRP A 8 19.90 10.41 -7.03
C TRP A 8 20.16 10.15 -5.54
N PRO A 9 19.19 10.47 -4.66
CA PRO A 9 19.29 10.15 -3.24
C PRO A 9 19.58 8.65 -3.03
N ALA A 10 20.44 8.33 -2.06
CA ALA A 10 20.94 6.97 -1.87
C ALA A 10 19.83 5.92 -1.72
N HIS A 11 18.74 6.27 -1.02
CA HIS A 11 17.60 5.38 -0.79
C HIS A 11 16.76 5.09 -2.04
N TRP A 12 16.93 5.83 -3.14
CA TRP A 12 16.25 5.57 -4.41
C TRP A 12 17.09 4.79 -5.41
N ARG A 13 18.42 4.71 -5.23
CA ARG A 13 19.34 4.23 -6.29
C ARG A 13 18.98 2.89 -6.90
N SER A 14 18.58 1.89 -6.09
CA SER A 14 18.13 0.59 -6.58
C SER A 14 16.92 0.71 -7.52
N TRP A 15 15.98 1.57 -7.15
CA TRP A 15 14.78 1.86 -7.93
C TRP A 15 15.08 2.63 -9.20
N ILE A 16 15.95 3.64 -9.15
CA ILE A 16 16.37 4.39 -10.33
C ILE A 16 17.06 3.46 -11.33
N ARG A 17 17.93 2.57 -10.84
CA ARG A 17 18.54 1.53 -11.67
C ARG A 17 17.50 0.59 -12.25
N GLY A 18 16.48 0.21 -11.48
CA GLY A 18 15.34 -0.55 -11.98
C GLY A 18 14.62 0.13 -13.16
N VAL A 19 14.51 1.46 -13.15
CA VAL A 19 14.00 2.23 -14.30
C VAL A 19 14.99 2.18 -15.48
N GLY A 20 16.28 2.44 -15.23
CA GLY A 20 17.31 2.42 -16.28
C GLY A 20 17.51 1.05 -16.94
N GLU A 21 17.26 -0.04 -16.20
CA GLU A 21 17.25 -1.41 -16.73
C GLU A 21 15.93 -1.79 -17.41
N GLY A 22 14.93 -0.90 -17.41
CA GLY A 22 13.62 -1.14 -18.02
C GLY A 22 12.72 -2.12 -17.27
N ARG A 23 12.98 -2.38 -15.98
CA ARG A 23 12.14 -3.25 -15.14
C ARG A 23 10.82 -2.57 -14.75
N ILE A 24 10.86 -1.24 -14.66
CA ILE A 24 9.75 -0.34 -14.37
C ILE A 24 9.94 0.93 -15.20
N ASP A 25 8.88 1.73 -15.37
CA ASP A 25 8.90 2.95 -16.17
C ASP A 25 8.98 4.22 -15.32
N GLY A 26 8.91 4.09 -14.00
CA GLY A 26 8.78 5.21 -13.07
C GLY A 26 8.24 4.75 -11.73
N PHE A 27 7.88 5.71 -10.87
CA PHE A 27 7.24 5.45 -9.57
C PHE A 27 6.67 6.75 -8.97
N VAL A 28 5.75 6.62 -8.01
CA VAL A 28 5.04 7.75 -7.39
C VAL A 28 5.65 8.12 -6.04
N LEU A 29 5.95 9.40 -5.85
CA LEU A 29 6.50 9.97 -4.63
C LEU A 29 5.57 11.03 -4.04
N ARG A 30 5.71 11.35 -2.75
CA ARG A 30 4.96 12.45 -2.11
C ARG A 30 5.64 13.82 -2.25
N SER A 31 6.97 13.87 -2.35
CA SER A 31 7.71 15.13 -2.43
C SER A 31 7.66 15.74 -3.84
N GLU A 32 7.44 17.05 -3.92
CA GLU A 32 7.61 17.85 -5.14
C GLU A 32 9.09 17.99 -5.57
N PRO A 33 9.36 18.29 -6.85
CA PRO A 33 10.56 17.86 -7.54
C PRO A 33 11.75 18.83 -7.47
N ALA A 34 11.94 19.57 -6.37
CA ALA A 34 12.85 20.72 -6.40
C ALA A 34 14.29 20.41 -6.85
N ASP A 35 14.80 19.19 -6.60
CA ASP A 35 16.21 18.84 -6.87
C ASP A 35 16.41 17.45 -7.51
N TRP A 36 15.43 16.93 -8.27
CA TRP A 36 15.61 15.62 -8.92
C TRP A 36 16.38 15.75 -10.25
N PRO A 37 17.23 14.77 -10.58
CA PRO A 37 17.90 14.74 -11.88
C PRO A 37 16.90 14.74 -13.04
N GLU A 38 17.24 15.46 -14.12
CA GLU A 38 16.40 15.56 -15.32
C GLU A 38 16.39 14.29 -16.18
N ARG A 39 17.30 13.34 -15.91
CA ARG A 39 17.47 12.11 -16.67
C ARG A 39 17.50 10.87 -15.79
N TRP A 40 16.95 9.79 -16.34
CA TRP A 40 17.12 8.43 -15.85
C TRP A 40 18.48 7.89 -16.29
N PRO A 41 19.02 6.84 -15.63
CA PRO A 41 20.34 6.29 -15.95
C PRO A 41 20.49 5.72 -17.37
N ASP A 42 19.37 5.43 -18.05
CA ASP A 42 19.34 5.05 -19.47
C ASP A 42 19.45 6.25 -20.42
N GLY A 43 19.56 7.47 -19.89
CA GLY A 43 19.67 8.73 -20.62
C GLY A 43 18.33 9.35 -21.02
N THR A 44 17.20 8.69 -20.74
CA THR A 44 15.87 9.21 -21.06
C THR A 44 15.44 10.30 -20.08
N SER A 45 14.61 11.24 -20.54
CA SER A 45 14.16 12.35 -19.71
C SER A 45 13.20 11.88 -18.61
N VAL A 46 13.33 12.48 -17.43
CA VAL A 46 12.38 12.35 -16.33
C VAL A 46 11.23 13.32 -16.55
N ILE A 47 10.01 12.80 -16.62
CA ILE A 47 8.79 13.60 -16.67
C ILE A 47 8.03 13.43 -15.37
N SER A 48 7.58 14.55 -14.80
CA SER A 48 6.77 14.56 -13.59
C SER A 48 5.30 14.84 -13.91
N PHE A 49 4.41 14.04 -13.34
CA PHE A 49 2.96 14.26 -13.41
C PHE A 49 2.35 14.31 -12.01
N PRO A 50 1.39 15.20 -11.75
CA PRO A 50 0.64 15.17 -10.50
C PRO A 50 -0.22 13.89 -10.41
N ALA A 51 0.02 13.08 -9.38
CA ALA A 51 -0.72 11.86 -9.06
C ALA A 51 -1.84 12.09 -8.01
N GLY A 52 -1.96 13.33 -7.50
CA GLY A 52 -3.00 13.76 -6.57
C GLY A 52 -2.69 13.43 -5.09
N GLY A 53 -3.31 14.20 -4.19
CA GLY A 53 -3.07 14.07 -2.74
C GLY A 53 -1.63 14.41 -2.33
N GLY A 54 -1.04 15.43 -2.98
CA GLY A 54 0.36 15.83 -2.80
C GLY A 54 1.34 14.75 -3.23
N ARG A 55 1.08 14.07 -4.35
CA ARG A 55 1.99 13.07 -4.92
C ARG A 55 2.31 13.39 -6.36
N SER A 56 3.52 13.04 -6.77
CA SER A 56 4.05 13.21 -8.12
C SER A 56 4.53 11.86 -8.65
N LEU A 57 4.07 11.49 -9.84
CA LEU A 57 4.58 10.38 -10.61
C LEU A 57 5.82 10.86 -11.36
N LEU A 58 6.99 10.30 -11.05
CA LEU A 58 8.17 10.43 -11.89
C LEU A 58 8.12 9.30 -12.92
N PHE A 59 8.23 9.63 -14.20
CA PHE A 59 8.03 8.69 -15.29
C PHE A 59 9.05 8.90 -16.41
N ARG A 60 9.37 7.82 -17.11
CA ARG A 60 10.18 7.85 -18.31
C ARG A 60 9.44 8.46 -19.48
N GLU A 61 10.09 9.42 -20.16
CA GLU A 61 9.56 10.01 -21.37
C GLU A 61 9.21 8.93 -22.42
N GLY A 62 8.00 9.03 -23.00
CA GLY A 62 7.51 8.10 -24.02
C GLY A 62 6.98 6.76 -23.48
N ALA A 63 7.23 6.41 -22.22
CA ALA A 63 6.79 5.11 -21.68
C ALA A 63 5.26 4.96 -21.61
N TRP A 64 4.49 6.07 -21.66
CA TRP A 64 3.03 6.05 -21.73
C TRP A 64 2.48 5.30 -22.96
N LEU A 65 3.27 5.18 -24.04
CA LEU A 65 2.89 4.43 -25.24
C LEU A 65 2.66 2.94 -24.92
N ALA A 66 3.41 2.37 -23.96
CA ALA A 66 3.23 0.98 -23.51
C ALA A 66 1.87 0.75 -22.82
N TYR A 67 1.21 1.84 -22.40
CA TYR A 67 -0.11 1.83 -21.78
C TYR A 67 -1.24 2.23 -22.75
N GLY A 68 -0.93 2.31 -24.05
CA GLY A 68 -1.89 2.63 -25.11
C GLY A 68 -2.39 4.08 -25.06
N ILE A 69 -1.53 5.01 -24.62
CA ILE A 69 -1.84 6.44 -24.51
C ILE A 69 -0.90 7.19 -25.46
N SER A 70 -1.42 8.09 -26.28
CA SER A 70 -0.66 8.65 -27.40
C SER A 70 0.10 9.94 -27.05
N SER A 71 -0.26 10.63 -25.97
CA SER A 71 0.36 11.90 -25.58
C SER A 71 0.58 12.02 -24.07
N ALA A 72 1.58 12.81 -23.70
CA ALA A 72 1.89 13.12 -22.30
C ALA A 72 0.73 13.82 -21.58
N ASP A 73 0.01 14.70 -22.27
CA ASP A 73 -1.15 15.41 -21.68
C ASP A 73 -2.33 14.47 -21.44
N GLU A 74 -2.61 13.55 -22.36
CA GLU A 74 -3.61 12.51 -22.14
C GLU A 74 -3.21 11.63 -20.95
N PHE A 75 -1.93 11.25 -20.85
CA PHE A 75 -1.40 10.47 -19.75
C PHE A 75 -1.56 11.21 -18.41
N ARG A 76 -1.21 12.50 -18.35
CA ARG A 76 -1.40 13.37 -17.18
C ARG A 76 -2.86 13.35 -16.71
N GLN A 77 -3.80 13.58 -17.62
CA GLN A 77 -5.23 13.61 -17.30
C GLN A 77 -5.73 12.25 -16.78
N ARG A 78 -5.31 11.15 -17.41
CA ARG A 78 -5.67 9.79 -16.99
C ARG A 78 -5.04 9.41 -15.64
N CYS A 79 -3.81 9.87 -15.36
CA CYS A 79 -3.13 9.66 -14.08
C CYS A 79 -3.91 10.33 -12.94
N GLN A 80 -4.28 11.60 -13.11
CA GLN A 80 -5.09 12.35 -12.14
C GLN A 80 -6.47 11.70 -11.91
N ARG A 81 -7.09 11.16 -12.95
CA ARG A 81 -8.37 10.45 -12.88
C ARG A 81 -8.26 9.00 -12.43
N ARG A 82 -7.04 8.50 -12.17
CA ARG A 82 -6.76 7.11 -11.81
C ARG A 82 -7.37 6.11 -12.78
N SER A 83 -7.18 6.35 -14.08
CA SER A 83 -7.87 5.61 -15.14
C SER A 83 -6.94 4.87 -16.10
N ILE A 84 -5.64 4.81 -15.79
CA ILE A 84 -4.64 4.13 -16.64
C ILE A 84 -4.65 2.62 -16.34
N PRO A 85 -4.91 1.74 -17.32
CA PRO A 85 -4.88 0.31 -17.10
C PRO A 85 -3.44 -0.19 -16.90
N ALA A 86 -3.18 -0.89 -15.79
CA ALA A 86 -1.99 -1.69 -15.61
C ALA A 86 -2.38 -3.04 -14.98
N LYS A 87 -1.83 -4.13 -15.50
CA LYS A 87 -2.08 -5.49 -15.00
C LYS A 87 -0.80 -6.28 -14.72
N THR A 88 0.33 -5.81 -15.22
CA THR A 88 1.65 -6.40 -14.96
C THR A 88 2.21 -5.86 -13.66
N ALA A 89 3.09 -6.63 -13.00
CA ALA A 89 3.77 -6.18 -11.79
C ALA A 89 4.54 -4.86 -12.04
N ALA A 90 5.26 -4.78 -13.16
CA ALA A 90 5.97 -3.57 -13.58
C ALA A 90 5.02 -2.38 -13.73
N GLY A 91 3.91 -2.52 -14.46
CA GLY A 91 2.95 -1.44 -14.63
C GLY A 91 2.26 -1.02 -13.33
N ILE A 92 2.01 -1.97 -12.42
CA ILE A 92 1.43 -1.69 -11.10
C ILE A 92 2.42 -0.90 -10.24
N LEU A 93 3.70 -1.29 -10.23
CA LEU A 93 4.76 -0.55 -9.54
C LEU A 93 4.94 0.84 -10.12
N SER A 94 5.00 0.95 -11.45
CA SER A 94 5.22 2.21 -12.16
C SER A 94 4.08 3.20 -11.96
N LEU A 95 2.83 2.76 -12.13
CA LEU A 95 1.67 3.65 -12.10
C LEU A 95 1.05 3.81 -10.72
N SER A 96 1.25 2.84 -9.81
CA SER A 96 0.89 2.98 -8.40
C SER A 96 -0.57 3.45 -8.22
N VAL A 97 -0.80 4.67 -7.73
CA VAL A 97 -2.12 5.28 -7.45
C VAL A 97 -2.80 5.84 -8.70
N CYS A 98 -2.08 6.03 -9.81
CA CYS A 98 -2.63 6.46 -11.10
C CYS A 98 -3.29 5.32 -11.89
N ARG A 99 -3.10 4.08 -11.43
CA ARG A 99 -3.70 2.89 -12.01
C ARG A 99 -5.23 2.89 -11.85
N LYS A 100 -5.92 2.47 -12.91
CA LYS A 100 -7.33 2.07 -12.88
C LYS A 100 -7.51 0.79 -12.10
N THR A 101 -8.27 0.86 -11.03
CA THR A 101 -8.61 -0.30 -10.20
C THR A 101 -10.11 -0.43 -9.98
N THR A 102 -10.56 -1.64 -9.72
CA THR A 102 -11.93 -1.93 -9.30
C THR A 102 -12.22 -1.47 -7.86
N PRO A 103 -13.49 -1.34 -7.46
CA PRO A 103 -13.87 -1.02 -6.08
C PRO A 103 -13.39 -2.03 -5.03
N ARG A 104 -13.01 -3.25 -5.43
CA ARG A 104 -12.49 -4.29 -4.53
C ARG A 104 -10.99 -4.18 -4.28
N SER A 105 -10.32 -3.23 -4.92
CA SER A 105 -8.89 -3.04 -4.74
C SER A 105 -8.54 -2.53 -3.34
N PHE A 106 -7.45 -3.05 -2.81
CA PHE A 106 -6.86 -2.66 -1.56
C PHE A 106 -5.58 -1.86 -1.80
N SER A 107 -5.16 -1.10 -0.78
CA SER A 107 -3.88 -0.39 -0.83
C SER A 107 -2.76 -1.36 -0.44
N GLY A 108 -1.65 -1.37 -1.17
CA GLY A 108 -0.38 -1.96 -0.74
C GLY A 108 0.57 -0.85 -0.30
N TYR A 109 1.48 -1.15 0.60
CA TYR A 109 2.55 -0.24 1.04
C TYR A 109 3.88 -0.94 0.84
N LEU A 110 4.66 -0.46 -0.11
CA LEU A 110 6.00 -0.96 -0.36
C LEU A 110 7.01 -0.11 0.40
N TYR A 111 7.65 -0.72 1.39
CA TYR A 111 8.68 -0.09 2.20
C TYR A 111 10.04 -0.37 1.58
N LEU A 112 10.82 0.69 1.41
CA LEU A 112 12.17 0.65 0.88
C LEU A 112 13.16 1.09 1.97
N PRO A 113 14.34 0.47 2.09
CA PRO A 113 15.34 0.84 3.08
C PRO A 113 15.72 2.32 2.99
N GLY A 114 15.67 3.02 4.13
CA GLY A 114 16.07 4.43 4.20
C GLY A 114 15.11 5.41 3.52
N CYS A 115 14.00 4.94 2.96
CA CYS A 115 12.96 5.81 2.43
C CYS A 115 12.02 6.25 3.59
N PRO A 116 11.75 7.55 3.76
CA PRO A 116 10.93 8.04 4.87
C PRO A 116 9.45 7.65 4.74
N GLU A 117 8.97 7.35 3.53
CA GLU A 117 7.58 7.01 3.28
C GLU A 117 7.44 5.81 2.33
N PRO A 118 6.45 4.93 2.55
CA PRO A 118 6.23 3.81 1.65
C PRO A 118 5.67 4.27 0.30
N LEU A 119 6.06 3.58 -0.76
CA LEU A 119 5.36 3.68 -2.04
C LEU A 119 3.97 3.06 -1.89
N VAL A 120 2.94 3.85 -2.16
CA VAL A 120 1.54 3.39 -2.07
C VAL A 120 1.16 2.73 -3.37
N LEU A 121 0.61 1.52 -3.34
CA LEU A 121 0.19 0.77 -4.52
C LEU A 121 -1.31 0.46 -4.44
N ARG A 122 -1.97 0.27 -5.57
CA ARG A 122 -3.36 -0.22 -5.64
C ARG A 122 -3.37 -1.60 -6.28
N LEU A 123 -3.84 -2.59 -5.52
CA LEU A 123 -3.80 -4.01 -5.85
C LEU A 123 -5.22 -4.59 -5.82
N GLU A 124 -5.55 -5.49 -6.73
CA GLU A 124 -6.90 -6.05 -6.87
C GLU A 124 -7.06 -7.41 -6.20
N ASN A 125 -5.97 -8.16 -6.07
CA ASN A 125 -5.98 -9.53 -5.56
C ASN A 125 -4.61 -9.94 -5.00
N GLN A 126 -4.57 -11.11 -4.37
CA GLN A 126 -3.35 -11.66 -3.76
C GLN A 126 -2.27 -12.00 -4.80
N ARG A 127 -2.67 -12.39 -6.02
CA ARG A 127 -1.74 -12.72 -7.12
C ARG A 127 -0.95 -11.51 -7.58
N GLU A 128 -1.62 -10.35 -7.68
CA GLU A 128 -0.95 -9.08 -7.95
C GLU A 128 0.03 -8.71 -6.83
N LEU A 129 -0.36 -8.91 -5.56
CA LEU A 129 0.51 -8.66 -4.43
C LEU A 129 1.80 -9.49 -4.52
N GLU A 130 1.68 -10.80 -4.75
CA GLU A 130 2.82 -11.71 -4.86
C GLU A 130 3.74 -11.35 -6.04
N ALA A 131 3.15 -11.07 -7.21
CA ALA A 131 3.92 -10.71 -8.41
C ALA A 131 4.64 -9.36 -8.24
N VAL A 132 3.99 -8.39 -7.60
CA VAL A 132 4.56 -7.08 -7.31
C VAL A 132 5.67 -7.19 -6.25
N GLU A 133 5.47 -8.00 -5.22
CA GLU A 133 6.49 -8.25 -4.20
C GLU A 133 7.73 -8.92 -4.80
N ALA A 134 7.54 -9.91 -5.68
CA ALA A 134 8.64 -10.59 -6.36
C ALA A 134 9.48 -9.59 -7.18
N LEU A 135 8.83 -8.79 -8.04
CA LEU A 135 9.53 -7.79 -8.84
C LEU A 135 10.19 -6.70 -7.98
N ALA A 136 9.54 -6.26 -6.90
CA ALA A 136 10.13 -5.30 -5.98
C ALA A 136 11.41 -5.84 -5.33
N LYS A 137 11.44 -7.13 -4.96
CA LYS A 137 12.63 -7.80 -4.41
C LYS A 137 13.74 -8.03 -5.43
N GLU A 138 13.38 -8.20 -6.70
CA GLU A 138 14.36 -8.26 -7.79
C GLU A 138 15.05 -6.91 -8.02
N ILE A 139 14.35 -5.80 -7.78
CA ILE A 139 14.90 -4.43 -7.87
C ILE A 139 15.69 -4.08 -6.60
N ASP A 140 15.10 -4.34 -5.43
CA ASP A 140 15.72 -4.11 -4.13
C ASP A 140 15.43 -5.31 -3.20
N PRO A 141 16.43 -6.15 -2.89
CA PRO A 141 16.25 -7.36 -2.08
C PRO A 141 15.66 -7.12 -0.69
N HIS A 142 15.73 -5.90 -0.18
CA HIS A 142 15.20 -5.53 1.13
C HIS A 142 13.83 -4.87 1.07
N ALA A 143 13.21 -4.78 -0.12
CA ALA A 143 11.87 -4.24 -0.27
C ALA A 143 10.84 -5.14 0.45
N VAL A 144 9.96 -4.51 1.24
CA VAL A 144 8.89 -5.20 1.98
C VAL A 144 7.55 -4.67 1.51
N LEU A 145 6.75 -5.54 0.89
CA LEU A 145 5.38 -5.22 0.51
C LEU A 145 4.42 -5.63 1.63
N GLN A 146 3.68 -4.68 2.17
CA GLN A 146 2.61 -4.95 3.13
C GLN A 146 1.25 -4.67 2.50
N LYS A 147 0.33 -5.61 2.68
CA LYS A 147 -1.08 -5.37 2.39
C LYS A 147 -1.60 -4.33 3.39
N GLY A 148 -2.08 -3.21 2.86
CA GLY A 148 -2.79 -2.21 3.64
C GLY A 148 -4.06 -2.79 4.22
N ILE A 149 -4.20 -2.66 5.54
CA ILE A 149 -5.41 -3.03 6.24
C ILE A 149 -6.39 -1.88 6.03
N GLN A 150 -7.28 -1.97 5.03
CA GLN A 150 -8.42 -1.08 4.99
C GLN A 150 -9.41 -1.53 6.06
N PHE A 151 -9.84 -0.63 6.95
CA PHE A 151 -10.92 -0.94 7.90
C PHE A 151 -12.15 -1.52 7.19
N VAL A 152 -12.42 -1.05 5.97
CA VAL A 152 -13.48 -1.58 5.09
C VAL A 152 -13.27 -3.05 4.72
N ASP A 153 -12.03 -3.49 4.49
CA ASP A 153 -11.73 -4.91 4.21
C ASP A 153 -11.99 -5.77 5.45
N ILE A 154 -11.68 -5.28 6.67
CA ILE A 154 -12.04 -5.97 7.91
C ILE A 154 -13.56 -6.16 8.01
N PHE A 155 -14.33 -5.10 7.78
CA PHE A 155 -15.80 -5.17 7.82
C PHE A 155 -16.38 -6.05 6.72
N ARG A 156 -15.81 -6.02 5.52
CA ARG A 156 -16.24 -6.85 4.38
C ARG A 156 -15.96 -8.33 4.63
N ASP A 157 -14.81 -8.65 5.21
CA ASP A 157 -14.36 -10.02 5.41
C ASP A 157 -14.90 -10.59 6.75
N LEU A 158 -15.38 -9.75 7.67
CA LEU A 158 -15.99 -10.11 8.96
C LEU A 158 -17.03 -11.24 8.87
N PRO A 159 -18.00 -11.22 7.92
CA PRO A 159 -19.00 -12.28 7.83
C PRO A 159 -18.39 -13.63 7.42
N SER A 160 -17.34 -13.62 6.61
CA SER A 160 -16.64 -14.83 6.18
C SER A 160 -15.80 -15.41 7.32
N LEU A 161 -15.08 -14.55 8.06
CA LEU A 161 -14.34 -14.90 9.26
C LEU A 161 -15.29 -15.46 10.34
N TRP A 162 -16.48 -14.89 10.46
CA TRP A 162 -17.51 -15.35 11.38
C TRP A 162 -18.03 -16.76 11.03
N ARG A 163 -18.27 -17.03 9.74
CA ARG A 163 -18.71 -18.35 9.27
C ARG A 163 -17.62 -19.42 9.43
N ALA A 164 -16.35 -19.04 9.28
CA ALA A 164 -15.20 -19.93 9.44
C ALA A 164 -14.90 -20.31 10.91
N LEU A 165 -15.61 -19.74 11.89
CA LEU A 165 -15.46 -20.13 13.30
C LEU A 165 -16.21 -21.45 13.59
N PRO A 166 -15.53 -22.44 14.20
CA PRO A 166 -16.15 -23.66 14.70
C PRO A 166 -17.29 -23.33 15.66
N ALA A 167 -18.37 -24.12 15.65
CA ALA A 167 -19.54 -23.89 16.50
C ALA A 167 -19.16 -23.73 18.00
N SER A 168 -18.20 -24.52 18.48
CA SER A 168 -17.66 -24.47 19.85
C SER A 168 -16.94 -23.17 20.21
N SER A 169 -16.48 -22.41 19.21
CA SER A 169 -15.73 -21.16 19.39
C SER A 169 -16.58 -19.91 19.19
N ARG A 170 -17.82 -20.03 18.66
CA ARG A 170 -18.69 -18.88 18.37
C ARG A 170 -19.14 -18.15 19.63
N GLY A 171 -19.50 -18.86 20.70
CA GLY A 171 -19.90 -18.25 21.97
C GLY A 171 -18.82 -17.34 22.57
N PRO A 172 -17.60 -17.85 22.81
CA PRO A 172 -16.49 -17.03 23.29
C PRO A 172 -16.09 -15.92 22.30
N ALA A 173 -16.16 -16.16 20.98
CA ALA A 173 -15.88 -15.13 19.98
C ALA A 173 -16.89 -13.97 20.02
N ARG A 174 -18.18 -14.25 20.30
CA ARG A 174 -19.21 -13.21 20.52
C ARG A 174 -18.87 -12.38 21.75
N LEU A 175 -18.45 -13.03 22.84
CA LEU A 175 -18.06 -12.33 24.06
C LEU A 175 -16.84 -11.42 23.81
N GLY A 176 -15.81 -11.92 23.12
CA GLY A 176 -14.64 -11.12 22.74
C GLY A 176 -15.00 -9.91 21.87
N ALA A 177 -15.89 -10.11 20.87
CA ALA A 177 -16.35 -9.02 20.02
C ALA A 177 -17.20 -7.99 20.77
N LEU A 178 -18.07 -8.43 21.68
CA LEU A 178 -18.87 -7.55 22.55
C LEU A 178 -17.98 -6.70 23.46
N LEU A 179 -16.96 -7.31 24.05
CA LEU A 179 -15.97 -6.62 24.89
C LEU A 179 -15.16 -5.59 24.09
N ALA A 180 -14.73 -5.94 22.87
CA ALA A 180 -14.04 -5.02 21.97
C ALA A 180 -14.94 -3.83 21.57
N ALA A 181 -16.21 -4.07 21.25
CA ALA A 181 -17.18 -3.00 20.96
C ALA A 181 -17.42 -2.12 22.20
N THR A 182 -17.54 -2.72 23.38
CA THR A 182 -17.70 -2.00 24.66
C THR A 182 -16.48 -1.13 24.96
N SER A 183 -15.27 -1.65 24.71
CA SER A 183 -14.03 -0.89 24.82
C SER A 183 -14.03 0.33 23.90
N PHE A 184 -14.38 0.15 22.63
CA PHE A 184 -14.46 1.24 21.66
C PHE A 184 -15.47 2.34 22.07
N LEU A 185 -16.65 1.94 22.55
CA LEU A 185 -17.66 2.89 23.06
C LEU A 185 -17.16 3.62 24.30
N CYS A 186 -16.55 2.91 25.25
CA CYS A 186 -16.00 3.51 26.48
C CYS A 186 -14.82 4.43 26.18
N ALA A 187 -13.96 4.09 25.21
CA ALA A 187 -12.85 4.95 24.76
C ALA A 187 -13.37 6.25 24.15
N THR A 188 -14.47 6.18 23.38
CA THR A 188 -15.14 7.36 22.82
C THR A 188 -15.78 8.22 23.89
N LEU A 189 -16.36 7.61 24.94
CA LEU A 189 -16.88 8.34 26.11
C LEU A 189 -15.77 8.86 27.03
N GLY A 190 -14.57 8.28 26.94
CA GLY A 190 -13.37 8.66 27.70
C GLY A 190 -12.90 10.09 27.42
N PHE A 191 -13.27 10.66 26.27
CA PHE A 191 -13.05 12.08 25.97
C PHE A 191 -13.80 13.01 26.92
N PHE A 192 -14.89 12.54 27.52
CA PHE A 192 -15.75 13.32 28.42
C PHE A 192 -15.70 12.81 29.86
N TRP A 193 -15.27 11.57 30.09
CA TRP A 193 -15.27 10.96 31.42
C TRP A 193 -14.08 10.00 31.63
N THR A 194 -13.11 10.40 32.44
CA THR A 194 -11.84 9.67 32.64
C THR A 194 -12.02 8.24 33.17
N ARG A 195 -13.11 7.95 33.90
CA ARG A 195 -13.42 6.58 34.37
C ARG A 195 -13.84 5.66 33.22
N ALA A 196 -14.39 6.21 32.13
CA ALA A 196 -14.71 5.45 30.93
C ALA A 196 -13.44 4.96 30.22
N THR A 197 -12.32 5.70 30.29
CA THR A 197 -11.01 5.25 29.78
C THR A 197 -10.51 4.00 30.51
N LEU A 198 -10.66 3.93 31.84
CA LEU A 198 -10.29 2.74 32.62
C LEU A 198 -11.15 1.52 32.27
N LEU A 199 -12.46 1.74 32.08
CA LEU A 199 -13.37 0.69 31.62
C LEU A 199 -13.03 0.23 30.19
N ALA A 200 -12.60 1.14 29.32
CA ALA A 200 -12.17 0.82 27.96
C ALA A 200 -10.94 -0.10 27.96
N ILE A 201 -9.93 0.22 28.76
CA ILE A 201 -8.70 -0.58 28.90
C ILE A 201 -9.01 -1.96 29.49
N ALA A 202 -9.86 -2.03 30.52
CA ALA A 202 -10.27 -3.30 31.12
C ALA A 202 -11.03 -4.20 30.13
N ALA A 203 -11.97 -3.61 29.37
CA ALA A 203 -12.72 -4.32 28.35
C ALA A 203 -11.83 -4.78 27.18
N GLU A 204 -10.87 -3.95 26.74
CA GLU A 204 -9.90 -4.31 25.71
C GLU A 204 -9.01 -5.47 26.16
N SER A 205 -8.46 -5.38 27.38
CA SER A 205 -7.60 -6.41 27.96
C SER A 205 -8.33 -7.76 28.06
N LEU A 206 -9.61 -7.74 28.46
CA LEU A 206 -10.43 -8.93 28.55
C LEU A 206 -10.78 -9.49 27.16
N ALA A 207 -11.06 -8.62 26.18
CA ALA A 207 -11.28 -9.03 24.79
C ALA A 207 -10.05 -9.74 24.21
N LEU A 208 -8.86 -9.15 24.38
CA LEU A 208 -7.59 -9.73 23.96
C LEU A 208 -7.33 -11.08 24.63
N PHE A 209 -7.61 -11.21 25.93
CA PHE A 209 -7.48 -12.49 26.64
C PHE A 209 -8.39 -13.57 26.07
N VAL A 210 -9.65 -13.24 25.76
CA VAL A 210 -10.61 -14.16 25.14
C VAL A 210 -10.12 -14.61 23.76
N PHE A 211 -9.68 -13.68 22.92
CA PHE A 211 -9.16 -14.00 21.59
C PHE A 211 -7.85 -14.81 21.65
N TRP A 212 -6.97 -14.51 22.60
CA TRP A 212 -5.74 -15.27 22.83
C TRP A 212 -6.02 -16.72 23.25
N ARG A 213 -7.00 -16.94 24.14
CA ARG A 213 -7.45 -18.29 24.53
C ARG A 213 -8.03 -19.06 23.35
N LEU A 214 -8.83 -18.41 22.51
CA LEU A 214 -9.36 -19.02 21.28
C LEU A 214 -8.25 -19.41 20.30
N HIS A 215 -7.22 -18.55 20.16
CA HIS A 215 -6.06 -18.85 19.31
C HIS A 215 -5.25 -20.03 19.82
N ARG A 216 -4.98 -20.12 21.13
CA ARG A 216 -4.25 -21.25 21.72
C ARG A 216 -4.97 -22.58 21.52
N ARG A 217 -6.30 -22.62 21.65
CA ARG A 217 -7.11 -23.84 21.44
C ARG A 217 -7.17 -24.32 19.99
N ARG A 218 -6.81 -23.47 19.03
CA ARG A 218 -6.73 -23.83 17.60
C ARG A 218 -5.37 -24.38 17.18
N LYS A 219 -4.33 -24.16 17.98
CA LYS A 219 -2.95 -24.64 17.73
C LYS A 219 -2.60 -25.95 18.46
N SER A 220 -3.48 -26.39 19.36
CA SER A 220 -3.42 -27.69 20.05
C SER A 220 -4.39 -28.66 19.40
#